data_AF-A0A2T0TXI2-F1
#
_entry.id   AF-A0A2T0TXI2-F1
#
_cell.length_a   1.000
_cell.length_b   1.000
_cell.length_c   1.000
_cell.angle_alpha   90.00
_cell.angle_beta   90.00
_cell.angle_gamma   90.00
#
_symmetry.space_group_name_H-M   'P 1'
#
loop_
_entity.id
_entity.type
_entity.pdbx_description
1 polymer ?
#
loop_
_entity_poly.entity_id
_entity_poly.type
_entity_poly.pdbx_seq_one_letter_code
_entity_poly.pdbx_strand_id
1 'polypeptide(L)'
;MIIRVDETRKQTITGKTINGFYLSVLLLHSRANVLIPKTQYGTGLGFDASQVNLKATLKRDGKLYSFFNNNLGILGHYNSLLSGTKNWLLGTDYVRPTAENKHRNVRTLFVELGGHVNLRGTDEIEFEVTVGRNTFNATHLDQSVCYIDVNPSYSIGKEVGIFSTYSETIQAGTTSDRFNLGDNVTKIALVNFDDTDETQQIVQNMQISSDRFDQSYNLAELINRHNRNFGKAAFNYPFPPNQPGNILETYRPAYAQSFVVLNDEEIDQAIVDLTFDGSKVTSSKNYLVYTSFVTSLEIIQRSQALEEKHTVENLNKLPVSL
;
A
#
# COMPACT_ATOMS: atom_id res chain seq x y z
N MET A 1 -4.77 -5.28 -17.01
CA MET A 1 -5.18 -4.18 -17.90
C MET A 1 -3.99 -3.25 -18.05
N ILE A 2 -3.62 -2.89 -19.28
CA ILE A 2 -2.46 -2.03 -19.54
C ILE A 2 -2.93 -0.58 -19.71
N ILE A 3 -2.34 0.34 -18.94
CA ILE A 3 -2.61 1.78 -18.95
C ILE A 3 -1.33 2.53 -19.31
N ARG A 4 -1.41 3.45 -20.27
CA ARG A 4 -0.29 4.30 -20.71
C ARG A 4 -0.44 5.73 -20.17
N VAL A 5 0.55 6.57 -20.42
CA VAL A 5 0.52 7.99 -20.06
C VAL A 5 -0.71 8.69 -20.66
N ASP A 6 -1.32 9.59 -19.90
CA ASP A 6 -2.54 10.34 -20.25
C ASP A 6 -3.76 9.45 -20.55
N GLU A 7 -3.78 8.22 -20.01
CA GLU A 7 -4.95 7.33 -20.09
C GLU A 7 -5.64 7.17 -18.73
N THR A 8 -6.98 7.11 -18.78
CA THR A 8 -7.81 6.56 -17.70
C THR A 8 -8.41 5.24 -18.17
N ARG A 9 -8.29 4.18 -17.38
CA ARG A 9 -8.97 2.90 -17.62
C ARG A 9 -9.72 2.43 -16.40
N LYS A 10 -10.84 1.76 -16.64
CA LYS A 10 -11.67 1.10 -15.64
C LYS A 10 -11.73 -0.39 -15.92
N GLN A 11 -11.79 -1.18 -14.87
CA GLN A 11 -12.09 -2.60 -14.91
C GLN A 11 -13.20 -2.90 -13.92
N THR A 12 -14.28 -3.51 -14.40
CA THR A 12 -15.38 -4.00 -13.56
C THR A 12 -15.22 -5.49 -13.33
N ILE A 13 -15.39 -5.91 -12.08
CA ILE A 13 -15.27 -7.30 -11.63
C ILE A 13 -16.60 -7.70 -10.99
N THR A 14 -17.15 -8.85 -11.39
CA THR A 14 -18.42 -9.38 -10.89
C THR A 14 -18.29 -10.89 -10.63
N GLY A 15 -19.06 -11.42 -9.66
CA GLY A 15 -19.17 -12.87 -9.44
C GLY A 15 -17.86 -13.59 -9.06
N LYS A 16 -16.90 -12.87 -8.46
CA LYS A 16 -15.59 -13.39 -8.03
C LYS A 16 -15.32 -12.97 -6.59
N THR A 17 -14.36 -13.65 -5.98
CA THR A 17 -13.78 -13.23 -4.70
C THR A 17 -12.41 -12.62 -4.96
N ILE A 18 -12.19 -11.38 -4.52
CA ILE A 18 -10.92 -10.67 -4.71
C ILE A 18 -10.41 -10.10 -3.37
N ASN A 19 -9.10 -9.92 -3.24
CA ASN A 19 -8.49 -9.33 -2.04
C ASN A 19 -7.57 -8.12 -2.33
N GLY A 20 -7.43 -7.73 -3.59
CA GLY A 20 -6.53 -6.66 -3.99
C GLY A 20 -6.24 -6.64 -5.47
N PHE A 21 -5.27 -5.81 -5.84
CA PHE A 21 -4.81 -5.63 -7.21
C PHE A 21 -3.28 -5.71 -7.26
N TYR A 22 -2.77 -6.54 -8.15
CA TYR A 22 -1.35 -6.54 -8.51
C TYR A 22 -1.08 -5.49 -9.57
N LEU A 23 -0.16 -4.59 -9.29
CA LEU A 23 0.32 -3.58 -10.21
C LEU A 23 1.76 -3.90 -10.61
N SER A 24 2.03 -3.86 -11.91
CA SER A 24 3.36 -3.97 -12.50
C SER A 24 3.63 -2.74 -13.36
N VAL A 25 4.69 -1.98 -13.05
CA VAL A 25 5.11 -0.82 -13.82
C VAL A 25 6.31 -1.20 -14.65
N LEU A 26 6.15 -1.27 -15.97
CA LEU A 26 7.28 -1.47 -16.87
C LEU A 26 7.94 -0.13 -17.16
N LEU A 27 9.24 -0.04 -16.92
CA LEU A 27 10.05 1.15 -17.16
C LEU A 27 11.18 0.83 -18.13
N LEU A 28 11.39 1.71 -19.11
CA LEU A 28 12.53 1.68 -20.02
C LEU A 28 13.21 3.05 -19.98
N HIS A 29 14.50 3.09 -19.69
CA HIS A 29 15.25 4.33 -19.73
C HIS A 29 15.41 4.84 -21.17
N SER A 30 15.33 6.15 -21.39
CA SER A 30 15.43 6.76 -22.73
C SER A 30 16.81 6.58 -23.38
N ARG A 31 17.85 6.45 -22.55
CA ARG A 31 19.28 6.32 -22.94
C ARG A 31 19.91 5.00 -22.47
N ALA A 32 20.90 4.50 -23.22
CA ALA A 32 21.75 3.39 -22.80
C ALA A 32 22.69 3.80 -21.65
N ASN A 33 23.24 2.83 -20.93
CA ASN A 33 24.23 3.01 -19.86
C ASN A 33 23.79 3.92 -18.70
N VAL A 34 22.49 4.06 -18.44
CA VAL A 34 21.96 4.88 -17.34
C VAL A 34 20.94 4.08 -16.55
N LEU A 35 21.08 4.11 -15.22
CA LEU A 35 20.14 3.49 -14.30
C LEU A 35 18.84 4.30 -14.22
N ILE A 36 17.73 3.60 -13.98
CA ILE A 36 16.44 4.22 -13.71
C ILE A 36 16.46 4.55 -12.23
N PRO A 37 16.17 5.80 -11.82
CA PRO A 37 16.11 6.18 -10.41
C PRO A 37 15.12 5.33 -9.60
N LYS A 38 15.18 5.46 -8.27
CA LYS A 38 14.13 4.91 -7.40
C LYS A 38 12.78 5.54 -7.73
N THR A 39 11.68 4.87 -7.38
CA THR A 39 10.33 5.42 -7.54
C THR A 39 10.22 6.76 -6.80
N GLN A 40 9.78 7.79 -7.50
CA GLN A 40 9.73 9.16 -7.00
C GLN A 40 8.33 9.56 -6.55
N TYR A 41 8.28 10.66 -5.80
CA TYR A 41 7.05 11.33 -5.42
C TYR A 41 7.17 12.84 -5.66
N GLY A 42 6.48 13.37 -6.66
CA GLY A 42 6.35 14.80 -6.94
C GLY A 42 7.66 15.50 -7.31
N THR A 43 8.66 14.77 -7.82
CA THR A 43 9.92 15.35 -8.33
C THR A 43 9.97 15.33 -9.86
N GLY A 44 9.14 14.52 -10.51
CA GLY A 44 9.19 14.30 -11.95
C GLY A 44 10.50 13.68 -12.46
N LEU A 45 11.39 13.15 -11.61
CA LEU A 45 12.67 12.56 -12.07
C LEU A 45 12.54 11.05 -12.32
N GLY A 46 12.07 10.67 -13.50
CA GLY A 46 11.86 9.27 -13.87
C GLY A 46 10.40 8.83 -13.69
N PHE A 47 10.16 7.80 -12.88
CA PHE A 47 8.81 7.32 -12.57
C PHE A 47 8.26 8.03 -11.33
N ASP A 48 7.25 8.88 -11.53
CA ASP A 48 6.59 9.64 -10.48
C ASP A 48 5.22 9.03 -10.16
N ALA A 49 5.15 8.28 -9.06
CA ALA A 49 3.94 7.59 -8.63
C ALA A 49 2.86 8.55 -8.09
N SER A 50 3.20 9.79 -7.75
CA SER A 50 2.21 10.80 -7.32
C SER A 50 1.25 11.19 -8.45
N GLN A 51 1.66 10.98 -9.71
CA GLN A 51 0.91 11.34 -10.91
C GLN A 51 -0.07 10.23 -11.37
N VAL A 52 -0.23 9.17 -10.60
CA VAL A 52 -1.15 8.07 -10.90
C VAL A 52 -2.22 8.02 -9.83
N ASN A 53 -3.49 8.20 -10.20
CA ASN A 53 -4.61 8.05 -9.27
C ASN A 53 -5.21 6.64 -9.36
N LEU A 54 -5.43 6.02 -8.22
CA LEU A 54 -6.13 4.74 -8.09
C LEU A 54 -7.44 4.95 -7.35
N LYS A 55 -8.51 4.39 -7.89
CA LYS A 55 -9.82 4.37 -7.25
C LYS A 55 -10.42 2.98 -7.32
N ALA A 56 -10.88 2.47 -6.18
CA ALA A 56 -11.57 1.19 -6.09
C ALA A 56 -12.88 1.39 -5.34
N THR A 57 -14.01 1.02 -5.96
CA THR A 57 -15.33 1.13 -5.35
C THR A 57 -16.12 -0.17 -5.49
N LEU A 58 -16.78 -0.59 -4.43
CA LEU A 58 -17.77 -1.67 -4.42
C LEU A 58 -19.17 -1.07 -4.52
N LYS A 59 -19.97 -1.57 -5.45
CA LYS A 59 -21.40 -1.35 -5.49
C LYS A 59 -22.10 -2.63 -5.04
N ARG A 60 -22.89 -2.54 -3.97
CA ARG A 60 -23.60 -3.65 -3.34
C ARG A 60 -24.91 -3.16 -2.74
N ASP A 61 -26.00 -3.85 -3.04
CA ASP A 61 -27.35 -3.54 -2.53
C ASP A 61 -27.76 -2.06 -2.72
N GLY A 62 -27.39 -1.47 -3.86
CA GLY A 62 -27.66 -0.07 -4.17
C GLY A 62 -26.78 0.96 -3.43
N LYS A 63 -25.85 0.52 -2.57
CA LYS A 63 -24.89 1.36 -1.87
C LYS A 63 -23.52 1.32 -2.56
N LEU A 64 -22.76 2.40 -2.44
CA LEU A 64 -21.40 2.51 -2.92
C LEU A 64 -20.43 2.60 -1.74
N TYR A 65 -19.42 1.76 -1.73
CA TYR A 65 -18.34 1.74 -0.74
C TYR A 65 -17.03 2.04 -1.45
N SER A 66 -16.24 2.97 -0.91
CA SER A 66 -14.91 3.29 -1.45
C SER A 66 -13.86 2.51 -0.67
N PHE A 67 -13.10 1.65 -1.34
CA PHE A 67 -11.92 1.02 -0.71
C PHE A 67 -10.79 2.03 -0.63
N PHE A 68 -10.58 2.83 -1.66
CA PHE A 68 -9.62 3.92 -1.68
C PHE A 68 -9.87 4.81 -2.90
N ASN A 69 -9.46 6.08 -2.79
CA ASN A 69 -9.32 7.03 -3.88
C ASN A 69 -8.10 7.90 -3.59
N ASN A 70 -6.93 7.41 -3.97
CA ASN A 70 -5.64 7.98 -3.59
C ASN A 70 -4.62 7.82 -4.71
N ASN A 71 -3.55 8.61 -4.66
CA ASN A 71 -2.45 8.43 -5.59
C ASN A 71 -1.62 7.17 -5.26
N LEU A 72 -1.03 6.58 -6.30
CA LEU A 72 -0.21 5.38 -6.24
C LEU A 72 1.06 5.57 -5.41
N GLY A 73 1.57 6.79 -5.30
CA GLY A 73 2.71 7.11 -4.43
C GLY A 73 2.42 6.79 -2.97
N ILE A 74 1.29 7.30 -2.45
CA ILE A 74 0.82 7.06 -1.07
C ILE A 74 0.48 5.59 -0.87
N LEU A 75 -0.40 5.02 -1.71
CA LEU A 75 -0.83 3.63 -1.57
C LEU A 75 0.34 2.66 -1.74
N GLY A 76 1.24 2.93 -2.68
CA GLY A 76 2.42 2.11 -2.91
C GLY A 76 3.35 2.08 -1.71
N HIS A 77 3.60 3.22 -1.08
CA HIS A 77 4.36 3.25 0.16
C HIS A 77 3.65 2.52 1.27
N TYR A 78 2.40 2.89 1.55
CA TYR A 78 1.59 2.29 2.60
C TYR A 78 1.53 0.76 2.56
N ASN A 79 1.30 0.20 1.37
CA ASN A 79 1.25 -1.25 1.17
C ASN A 79 2.63 -1.91 1.18
N SER A 80 3.68 -1.18 0.79
CA SER A 80 5.03 -1.75 0.71
C SER A 80 5.84 -1.66 2.01
N LEU A 81 5.44 -0.82 2.98
CA LEU A 81 6.24 -0.49 4.16
C LEU A 81 6.69 -1.73 4.97
N LEU A 82 5.85 -2.76 5.09
CA LEU A 82 6.20 -3.99 5.79
C LEU A 82 6.74 -5.09 4.86
N SER A 83 6.49 -4.99 3.56
CA SER A 83 6.93 -6.00 2.59
C SER A 83 6.97 -5.44 1.18
N GLY A 84 8.01 -5.77 0.41
CA GLY A 84 8.08 -5.36 -1.00
C GLY A 84 8.57 -3.93 -1.25
N THR A 85 9.00 -3.17 -0.22
CA THR A 85 9.64 -1.84 -0.36
C THR A 85 10.69 -1.82 -1.47
N LYS A 86 11.58 -2.81 -1.52
CA LYS A 86 12.62 -2.90 -2.57
C LYS A 86 12.02 -3.06 -3.97
N ASN A 87 11.03 -3.93 -4.13
CA ASN A 87 10.39 -4.16 -5.43
C ASN A 87 9.61 -2.93 -5.90
N TRP A 88 9.00 -2.21 -4.97
CA TRP A 88 8.31 -0.97 -5.27
C TRP A 88 9.28 0.17 -5.61
N LEU A 89 10.34 0.35 -4.80
CA LEU A 89 11.24 1.51 -4.88
C LEU A 89 12.44 1.35 -5.79
N LEU A 90 12.92 0.13 -6.05
CA LEU A 90 14.05 -0.16 -6.95
C LEU A 90 13.69 -1.12 -8.07
N GLY A 91 12.67 -1.95 -7.86
CA GLY A 91 12.23 -2.91 -8.87
C GLY A 91 13.17 -4.08 -9.07
N THR A 92 12.87 -4.81 -10.14
CA THR A 92 13.71 -5.89 -10.65
C THR A 92 14.18 -5.53 -12.05
N ASP A 93 15.49 -5.61 -12.27
CA ASP A 93 16.08 -5.38 -13.59
C ASP A 93 15.72 -6.55 -14.51
N TYR A 94 15.02 -6.25 -15.60
CA TYR A 94 14.84 -7.21 -16.69
C TYR A 94 16.03 -7.16 -17.66
N VAL A 95 16.56 -5.96 -17.91
CA VAL A 95 17.79 -5.73 -18.67
C VAL A 95 18.61 -4.66 -17.95
N ARG A 96 19.81 -4.99 -17.49
CA ARG A 96 20.71 -4.03 -16.87
C ARG A 96 21.28 -3.04 -17.90
N PRO A 97 21.52 -1.78 -17.52
CA PRO A 97 22.14 -0.82 -18.42
C PRO A 97 23.57 -1.25 -18.76
N THR A 98 23.92 -1.17 -20.04
CA THR A 98 25.29 -1.27 -20.55
C THR A 98 25.51 -0.18 -21.59
N ALA A 99 26.72 -0.06 -22.15
CA ALA A 99 27.00 0.87 -23.24
C ALA A 99 26.01 0.75 -24.42
N GLU A 100 25.52 -0.45 -24.69
CA GLU A 100 24.62 -0.75 -25.81
C GLU A 100 23.16 -0.91 -25.37
N ASN A 101 22.91 -1.26 -24.11
CA ASN A 101 21.57 -1.56 -23.61
C ASN A 101 20.99 -0.43 -22.76
N LYS A 102 19.74 -0.08 -23.07
CA LYS A 102 18.87 0.72 -22.21
C LYS A 102 18.43 -0.11 -21.01
N HIS A 103 18.40 0.50 -19.83
CA HIS A 103 17.90 -0.16 -18.63
C HIS A 103 16.40 -0.43 -18.77
N ARG A 104 15.99 -1.69 -18.60
CA ARG A 104 14.59 -2.10 -18.47
C ARG A 104 14.34 -2.69 -17.10
N ASN A 105 13.37 -2.14 -16.39
CA ASN A 105 13.11 -2.48 -15.00
C ASN A 105 11.61 -2.57 -14.75
N VAL A 106 11.19 -3.46 -13.86
CA VAL A 106 9.80 -3.65 -13.47
C VAL A 106 9.63 -3.35 -11.99
N ARG A 107 8.67 -2.46 -11.65
CA ARG A 107 8.22 -2.22 -10.27
C ARG A 107 6.96 -3.00 -10.02
N THR A 108 6.89 -3.70 -8.90
CA THR A 108 5.70 -4.45 -8.53
C THR A 108 5.16 -3.99 -7.19
N LEU A 109 3.84 -4.02 -7.08
CA LEU A 109 3.10 -3.64 -5.88
C LEU A 109 1.83 -4.48 -5.81
N PHE A 110 1.45 -4.86 -4.60
CA PHE A 110 0.11 -5.33 -4.32
C PHE A 110 -0.63 -4.24 -3.54
N VAL A 111 -1.79 -3.82 -4.03
CA VAL A 111 -2.67 -2.89 -3.32
C VAL A 111 -3.80 -3.70 -2.70
N GLU A 112 -3.78 -3.81 -1.37
CA GLU A 112 -4.72 -4.61 -0.61
C GLU A 112 -6.10 -3.93 -0.49
N LEU A 113 -7.16 -4.72 -0.53
CA LEU A 113 -8.51 -4.29 -0.15
C LEU A 113 -8.76 -4.41 1.36
N GLY A 114 -7.73 -4.69 2.17
CA GLY A 114 -7.82 -4.96 3.61
C GLY A 114 -8.39 -6.34 3.98
N GLY A 115 -9.19 -6.95 3.11
CA GLY A 115 -9.74 -8.30 3.30
C GLY A 115 -10.25 -8.93 2.02
N HIS A 116 -10.90 -10.09 2.13
CA HIS A 116 -11.53 -10.76 1.00
C HIS A 116 -12.92 -10.16 0.75
N VAL A 117 -13.22 -9.83 -0.50
CA VAL A 117 -14.53 -9.32 -0.92
C VAL A 117 -15.20 -10.33 -1.83
N ASN A 118 -16.37 -10.83 -1.42
CA ASN A 118 -17.13 -11.86 -2.09
C ASN A 118 -18.25 -11.21 -2.93
N LEU A 119 -18.08 -11.15 -4.25
CA LEU A 119 -19.08 -10.56 -5.16
C LEU A 119 -20.11 -11.61 -5.59
N ARG A 120 -21.40 -11.30 -5.38
CA ARG A 120 -22.53 -12.17 -5.75
C ARG A 120 -23.64 -11.38 -6.41
N GLY A 121 -24.47 -12.05 -7.19
CA GLY A 121 -25.64 -11.43 -7.82
C GLY A 121 -25.26 -10.19 -8.64
N THR A 122 -25.72 -9.03 -8.18
CA THR A 122 -25.49 -7.72 -8.82
C THR A 122 -24.30 -6.93 -8.27
N ASP A 123 -23.53 -7.51 -7.35
CA ASP A 123 -22.37 -6.85 -6.77
C ASP A 123 -21.26 -6.67 -7.82
N GLU A 124 -20.68 -5.48 -7.85
CA GLU A 124 -19.56 -5.16 -8.74
C GLU A 124 -18.49 -4.33 -8.03
N ILE A 125 -17.22 -4.66 -8.32
CA ILE A 125 -16.09 -3.78 -7.99
C ILE A 125 -15.65 -3.10 -9.26
N GLU A 126 -15.63 -1.77 -9.24
CA GLU A 126 -14.98 -0.94 -10.25
C GLU A 126 -13.61 -0.51 -9.74
N PHE A 127 -12.57 -0.84 -10.51
CA PHE A 127 -11.21 -0.38 -10.29
C PHE A 127 -10.79 0.54 -11.44
N GLU A 128 -10.48 1.78 -11.11
CA GLU A 128 -10.08 2.83 -12.04
C GLU A 128 -8.63 3.25 -11.79
N VAL A 129 -7.88 3.40 -12.88
CA VAL A 129 -6.52 3.92 -12.88
C VAL A 129 -6.43 5.06 -13.87
N THR A 130 -5.96 6.21 -13.39
CA THR A 130 -5.67 7.38 -14.21
C THR A 130 -4.17 7.67 -14.13
N VAL A 131 -3.49 7.66 -15.28
CA VAL A 131 -2.05 7.92 -15.39
C VAL A 131 -1.84 9.30 -16.00
N GLY A 132 -1.31 10.23 -15.22
CA GLY A 132 -1.07 11.60 -15.68
C GLY A 132 0.18 11.76 -16.55
N ARG A 133 0.23 12.86 -17.31
CA ARG A 133 1.30 13.22 -18.25
C ARG A 133 2.73 13.06 -17.71
N ASN A 134 2.92 13.41 -16.44
CA ASN A 134 4.23 13.47 -15.81
C ASN A 134 4.61 12.16 -15.08
N THR A 135 3.80 11.10 -15.17
CA THR A 135 4.12 9.80 -14.53
C THR A 135 5.44 9.22 -15.04
N PHE A 136 5.68 9.28 -16.35
CA PHE A 136 6.92 8.80 -16.96
C PHE A 136 7.65 10.00 -17.56
N ASN A 137 8.66 10.56 -16.90
CA ASN A 137 9.35 11.73 -17.44
C ASN A 137 10.09 11.38 -18.75
N ALA A 138 9.71 12.02 -19.86
CA ALA A 138 10.24 11.75 -21.20
C ALA A 138 11.75 11.99 -21.36
N THR A 139 12.37 12.82 -20.52
CA THR A 139 13.82 13.03 -20.50
C THR A 139 14.55 11.77 -20.01
N HIS A 140 13.94 11.01 -19.09
CA HIS A 140 14.55 9.84 -18.45
C HIS A 140 13.98 8.51 -18.94
N LEU A 141 12.73 8.48 -19.36
CA LEU A 141 11.98 7.27 -19.67
C LEU A 141 11.39 7.33 -21.08
N ASP A 142 11.42 6.20 -21.77
CA ASP A 142 10.76 6.02 -23.06
C ASP A 142 9.26 5.81 -22.84
N GLN A 143 8.49 6.91 -22.90
CA GLN A 143 7.04 6.90 -22.66
C GLN A 143 6.27 5.98 -23.62
N SER A 144 6.81 5.71 -24.81
CA SER A 144 6.15 4.84 -25.79
C SER A 144 6.16 3.36 -25.38
N VAL A 145 7.10 2.99 -24.49
CA VAL A 145 7.27 1.63 -23.97
C VAL A 145 6.78 1.50 -22.53
N CYS A 146 6.85 2.56 -21.73
CA CYS A 146 6.45 2.52 -20.33
C CYS A 146 4.93 2.38 -20.18
N TYR A 147 4.50 1.54 -19.24
CA TYR A 147 3.08 1.35 -18.92
C TYR A 147 2.90 0.78 -17.51
N ILE A 148 1.67 0.86 -17.02
CA ILE A 148 1.22 0.17 -15.81
C ILE A 148 0.30 -0.97 -16.25
N ASP A 149 0.58 -2.19 -15.81
CA ASP A 149 -0.34 -3.32 -15.93
C ASP A 149 -0.95 -3.63 -14.56
N VAL A 150 -2.26 -3.79 -14.53
CA VAL A 150 -3.02 -4.08 -13.31
C VAL A 150 -3.84 -5.35 -13.47
N ASN A 151 -3.68 -6.29 -12.55
CA ASN A 151 -4.44 -7.53 -12.53
C ASN A 151 -5.13 -7.71 -11.18
N PRO A 152 -6.43 -8.06 -11.15
CA PRO A 152 -7.09 -8.38 -9.89
C PRO A 152 -6.48 -9.65 -9.28
N SER A 153 -6.36 -9.65 -7.96
CA SER A 153 -5.96 -10.82 -7.18
C SER A 153 -7.19 -11.58 -6.74
N TYR A 154 -7.45 -12.70 -7.43
CA TYR A 154 -8.52 -13.62 -7.05
C TYR A 154 -8.11 -14.42 -5.81
N SER A 155 -9.05 -14.65 -4.91
CA SER A 155 -8.78 -15.37 -3.66
C SER A 155 -9.92 -16.30 -3.28
N ILE A 156 -9.68 -17.16 -2.29
CA ILE A 156 -10.66 -18.08 -1.70
C ILE A 156 -10.72 -17.80 -0.20
N GLY A 157 -11.41 -16.73 0.19
CA GLY A 157 -11.46 -16.29 1.58
C GLY A 157 -12.82 -15.80 2.02
N LYS A 158 -12.98 -15.72 3.35
CA LYS A 158 -14.21 -15.24 3.99
C LYS A 158 -14.19 -13.73 4.12
N GLU A 159 -15.31 -13.09 3.84
CA GLU A 159 -15.48 -11.64 3.93
C GLU A 159 -15.94 -11.30 5.35
N VAL A 160 -15.12 -10.58 6.11
CA VAL A 160 -15.42 -10.18 7.50
C VAL A 160 -15.89 -8.72 7.60
N GLY A 161 -15.66 -7.94 6.57
CA GLY A 161 -16.01 -6.52 6.48
C GLY A 161 -15.60 -5.93 5.13
N ILE A 162 -16.06 -4.71 4.88
CA ILE A 162 -15.65 -3.89 3.72
C ILE A 162 -14.68 -2.85 4.25
N PHE A 163 -13.42 -2.93 3.85
CA PHE A 163 -12.38 -2.02 4.33
C PHE A 163 -12.27 -0.78 3.46
N SER A 164 -11.78 0.30 4.06
CA SER A 164 -11.51 1.58 3.41
C SER A 164 -10.17 2.11 3.91
N THR A 165 -9.31 2.49 2.98
CA THR A 165 -8.01 3.13 3.24
C THR A 165 -8.13 4.63 2.94
N TYR A 166 -7.84 5.42 3.96
CA TYR A 166 -7.91 6.87 3.96
C TYR A 166 -6.48 7.45 4.03
N SER A 167 -6.31 8.66 3.49
CA SER A 167 -5.07 9.41 3.66
C SER A 167 -5.40 10.84 4.06
N GLU A 168 -4.78 11.30 5.14
CA GLU A 168 -4.89 12.64 5.66
C GLU A 168 -3.57 13.37 5.41
N THR A 169 -3.63 14.54 4.78
CA THR A 169 -2.44 15.32 4.43
C THR A 169 -2.06 16.24 5.58
N ILE A 170 -0.82 16.10 6.06
CA ILE A 170 -0.24 17.02 7.04
C ILE A 170 0.27 18.25 6.27
N GLN A 171 -0.17 19.44 6.68
CA GLN A 171 0.12 20.68 5.97
C GLN A 171 1.56 21.16 6.25
N ALA A 172 2.14 21.90 5.30
CA ALA A 172 3.48 22.47 5.48
C ALA A 172 3.55 23.38 6.71
N GLY A 173 4.68 23.37 7.43
CA GLY A 173 4.86 24.23 8.60
C GLY A 173 4.13 23.78 9.87
N THR A 174 3.34 22.71 9.80
CA THR A 174 2.53 22.26 10.94
C THR A 174 3.39 21.73 12.07
N THR A 175 3.11 22.16 13.31
CA THR A 175 3.82 21.71 14.52
C THR A 175 3.03 20.68 15.31
N SER A 176 1.71 20.62 15.14
CA SER A 176 0.86 19.58 15.70
C SER A 176 -0.44 19.46 14.91
N ASP A 177 -0.93 18.22 14.77
CA ASP A 177 -2.24 17.91 14.19
C ASP A 177 -2.92 16.82 15.02
N ARG A 178 -4.26 16.86 15.05
CA ARG A 178 -5.13 15.84 15.66
C ARG A 178 -6.07 15.26 14.63
N PHE A 179 -6.05 13.94 14.47
CA PHE A 179 -6.88 13.21 13.54
C PHE A 179 -7.85 12.30 14.29
N ASN A 180 -9.15 12.46 14.03
CA ASN A 180 -10.17 11.56 14.58
C ASN A 180 -10.48 10.49 13.53
N LEU A 181 -9.99 9.27 13.75
CA LEU A 181 -10.05 8.16 12.77
C LEU A 181 -11.36 7.37 12.87
N GLY A 182 -12.02 7.41 14.03
CA GLY A 182 -13.29 6.72 14.28
C GLY A 182 -13.12 5.26 14.68
N ASP A 183 -14.10 4.44 14.32
CA ASP A 183 -14.19 3.05 14.79
C ASP A 183 -13.55 2.05 13.82
N ASN A 184 -13.30 0.83 14.30
CA ASN A 184 -12.83 -0.31 13.51
C ASN A 184 -11.55 -0.04 12.72
N VAL A 185 -10.62 0.75 13.28
CA VAL A 185 -9.32 1.03 12.64
C VAL A 185 -8.40 -0.16 12.87
N THR A 186 -7.81 -0.70 11.80
CA THR A 186 -6.98 -1.91 11.86
C THR A 186 -5.51 -1.67 11.53
N LYS A 187 -5.22 -0.56 10.85
CA LYS A 187 -3.87 -0.22 10.42
C LYS A 187 -3.69 1.29 10.39
N ILE A 188 -2.56 1.76 10.92
CA ILE A 188 -2.18 3.17 10.95
C ILE A 188 -0.71 3.26 10.57
N ALA A 189 -0.41 4.14 9.61
CA ALA A 189 0.93 4.40 9.14
C ALA A 189 1.18 5.89 8.90
N LEU A 190 2.41 6.31 9.17
CA LEU A 190 2.96 7.57 8.71
C LEU A 190 3.69 7.32 7.39
N VAL A 191 3.36 8.10 6.37
CA VAL A 191 4.01 8.06 5.05
C VAL A 191 4.64 9.42 4.79
N ASN A 192 5.96 9.43 4.62
CA ASN A 192 6.76 10.64 4.43
C ASN A 192 7.52 10.58 3.09
N PHE A 193 7.60 11.73 2.41
CA PHE A 193 8.31 11.92 1.15
C PHE A 193 9.29 13.12 1.16
N ASP A 194 9.48 13.78 2.31
CA ASP A 194 10.18 15.06 2.47
C ASP A 194 11.69 14.91 2.38
N ASP A 195 12.23 13.83 2.93
CA ASP A 195 13.69 13.65 2.99
C ASP A 195 14.08 12.16 3.10
N THR A 196 15.28 11.89 2.63
CA THR A 196 15.99 10.62 2.84
C THR A 196 16.91 10.65 4.04
N ASP A 197 17.17 11.83 4.63
CA ASP A 197 18.07 11.97 5.78
C ASP A 197 17.35 11.67 7.12
N GLU A 198 17.65 10.51 7.69
CA GLU A 198 17.16 10.07 8.99
C GLU A 198 17.59 10.99 10.16
N THR A 199 18.63 11.82 9.96
CA THR A 199 19.09 12.76 10.99
C THR A 199 18.18 13.98 11.13
N GLN A 200 17.36 14.26 10.11
CA GLN A 200 16.42 15.36 10.11
C GLN A 200 15.06 14.92 10.64
N GLN A 201 14.94 14.75 11.96
CA GLN A 201 13.69 14.38 12.61
C GLN A 201 12.56 15.37 12.25
N ILE A 202 11.50 14.85 11.64
CA ILE A 202 10.26 15.54 11.27
C ILE A 202 9.19 15.23 12.31
N VAL A 203 8.99 13.94 12.63
CA VAL A 203 7.99 13.51 13.62
C VAL A 203 8.63 13.50 15.01
N GLN A 204 8.10 14.32 15.92
CA GLN A 204 8.61 14.42 17.29
C GLN A 204 7.96 13.40 18.21
N ASN A 205 6.63 13.34 18.19
CA ASN A 205 5.82 12.44 19.00
C ASN A 205 4.51 12.09 18.28
N MET A 206 4.02 10.90 18.54
CA MET A 206 2.70 10.41 18.12
C MET A 206 1.99 9.81 19.31
N GLN A 207 0.79 10.27 19.63
CA GLN A 207 -0.09 9.61 20.59
C GLN A 207 -1.27 9.00 19.85
N ILE A 208 -1.58 7.75 20.18
CA ILE A 208 -2.79 7.06 19.75
C ILE A 208 -3.62 6.83 20.99
N SER A 209 -4.86 7.35 20.97
CA SER A 209 -5.86 7.11 22.01
C SER A 209 -7.10 6.45 21.40
N SER A 210 -7.74 5.56 22.16
CA SER A 210 -8.91 4.77 21.78
C SER A 210 -9.66 4.36 23.05
N ASP A 211 -10.80 3.68 22.91
CA ASP A 211 -11.53 3.09 24.03
C ASP A 211 -10.72 2.12 24.91
N ARG A 212 -9.75 1.41 24.33
CA ARG A 212 -8.96 0.34 24.97
C ARG A 212 -7.45 0.53 24.84
N PHE A 213 -7.02 1.59 24.18
CA PHE A 213 -5.63 1.78 23.80
C PHE A 213 -5.22 3.24 23.99
N ASP A 214 -4.18 3.49 24.80
CA ASP A 214 -3.56 4.80 24.92
C ASP A 214 -2.03 4.61 24.98
N GLN A 215 -1.34 5.02 23.92
CA GLN A 215 0.12 4.92 23.81
C GLN A 215 0.69 6.18 23.16
N SER A 216 1.79 6.67 23.72
CA SER A 216 2.61 7.72 23.13
C SER A 216 3.92 7.13 22.62
N TYR A 217 4.36 7.61 21.47
CA TYR A 217 5.57 7.17 20.79
C TYR A 217 6.40 8.36 20.36
N ASN A 218 7.59 8.48 20.93
CA ASN A 218 8.65 9.30 20.33
C ASN A 218 9.23 8.61 19.07
N LEU A 219 10.16 9.27 18.38
CA LEU A 219 10.77 8.72 17.17
C LEU A 219 11.42 7.33 17.37
N ALA A 220 12.13 7.11 18.47
CA ALA A 220 12.79 5.82 18.73
C ALA A 220 11.75 4.71 18.95
N GLU A 221 10.64 5.03 19.61
CA GLU A 221 9.52 4.11 19.82
C GLU A 221 8.77 3.83 18.52
N LEU A 222 8.59 4.82 17.65
CA LEU A 222 8.01 4.64 16.30
C LEU A 222 8.87 3.69 15.45
N ILE A 223 10.20 3.86 15.46
CA ILE A 223 11.14 2.95 14.78
C ILE A 223 10.99 1.53 15.33
N ASN A 224 10.96 1.38 16.66
CA ASN A 224 10.81 0.07 17.30
C ASN A 224 9.48 -0.58 16.92
N ARG A 225 8.38 0.18 16.97
CA ARG A 225 7.04 -0.31 16.62
C ARG A 225 6.97 -0.78 15.17
N HIS A 226 7.50 0.00 14.23
CA HIS A 226 7.61 -0.40 12.83
C HIS A 226 8.39 -1.70 12.66
N ASN A 227 9.55 -1.83 13.31
CA ASN A 227 10.37 -3.06 13.24
C ASN A 227 9.66 -4.29 13.83
N ARG A 228 8.85 -4.13 14.89
CA ARG A 228 8.04 -5.23 15.44
C ARG A 228 6.98 -5.71 14.44
N ASN A 229 6.34 -4.77 13.75
CA ASN A 229 5.37 -5.09 12.69
C ASN A 229 6.06 -5.76 11.49
N PHE A 230 7.29 -5.35 11.17
CA PHE A 230 8.10 -6.00 10.15
C PHE A 230 8.44 -7.45 10.52
N GLY A 231 8.85 -7.69 11.77
CA GLY A 231 9.13 -9.03 12.28
C GLY A 231 7.94 -9.98 12.12
N LYS A 232 6.72 -9.52 12.45
CA LYS A 232 5.48 -10.29 12.22
C LYS A 232 5.28 -10.65 10.74
N ALA A 233 5.60 -9.75 9.81
CA ALA A 233 5.48 -9.99 8.36
C ALA A 233 6.61 -10.86 7.78
N ALA A 234 7.83 -10.76 8.31
CA ALA A 234 9.03 -11.42 7.79
C ALA A 234 9.08 -12.94 8.06
N PHE A 235 8.35 -13.45 9.06
CA PHE A 235 8.27 -14.90 9.32
C PHE A 235 7.61 -15.73 8.21
N ASN A 236 7.01 -15.07 7.20
CA ASN A 236 6.44 -15.74 6.02
C ASN A 236 7.38 -15.81 4.80
N TYR A 237 8.62 -15.30 4.90
CA TYR A 237 9.64 -15.45 3.84
C TYR A 237 10.84 -16.22 4.37
N PRO A 238 11.10 -17.46 3.90
CA PRO A 238 12.32 -18.17 4.26
C PRO A 238 13.51 -17.40 3.68
N PHE A 239 14.28 -16.76 4.55
CA PHE A 239 15.58 -16.20 4.18
C PHE A 239 16.46 -17.34 3.64
N PRO A 240 17.15 -17.16 2.50
CA PRO A 240 18.23 -18.06 2.13
C PRO A 240 19.27 -18.01 3.26
N PRO A 241 19.65 -19.15 3.87
CA PRO A 241 20.44 -19.17 5.10
C PRO A 241 21.87 -18.59 5.00
N ASN A 242 22.30 -18.14 3.81
CA ASN A 242 23.69 -17.81 3.51
C ASN A 242 23.92 -16.38 3.01
N GLN A 243 23.00 -15.44 3.23
CA GLN A 243 23.32 -14.01 3.07
C GLN A 243 23.50 -13.36 4.45
N PRO A 244 24.74 -13.07 4.88
CA PRO A 244 24.98 -12.14 5.98
C PRO A 244 24.70 -10.72 5.46
N GLY A 245 23.44 -10.46 5.10
CA GLY A 245 22.94 -9.14 4.77
C GLY A 245 22.56 -8.46 6.07
N ASN A 246 23.19 -7.33 6.35
CA ASN A 246 22.81 -6.45 7.43
C ASN A 246 21.29 -6.18 7.30
N ILE A 247 20.48 -6.68 8.24
CA ILE A 247 19.01 -6.51 8.22
C ILE A 247 18.66 -5.01 8.08
N LEU A 248 19.54 -4.13 8.54
CA LEU A 248 19.39 -2.68 8.42
C LEU A 248 19.57 -2.11 7.01
N GLU A 249 20.42 -2.68 6.14
CA GLU A 249 20.66 -2.12 4.80
C GLU A 249 19.64 -2.57 3.75
N THR A 250 19.04 -3.74 3.94
CA THR A 250 18.06 -4.30 3.00
C THR A 250 16.64 -3.78 3.25
N TYR A 251 16.38 -3.29 4.47
CA TYR A 251 15.03 -2.98 4.96
C TYR A 251 14.86 -1.55 5.51
N ARG A 252 15.87 -0.69 5.40
CA ARG A 252 15.66 0.75 5.65
C ARG A 252 14.57 1.25 4.70
N PRO A 253 13.46 1.83 5.21
CA PRO A 253 12.49 2.47 4.35
C PRO A 253 13.22 3.54 3.54
N ALA A 254 13.10 3.51 2.20
CA ALA A 254 13.92 4.40 1.37
C ALA A 254 13.45 5.87 1.42
N TYR A 255 12.46 6.16 2.26
CA TYR A 255 12.08 7.48 2.74
C TYR A 255 12.17 7.46 4.26
N ALA A 256 12.93 8.40 4.80
CA ALA A 256 13.12 8.49 6.24
C ALA A 256 11.77 8.74 6.91
N GLN A 257 11.58 8.15 8.09
CA GLN A 257 10.42 8.43 8.95
C GLN A 257 9.04 8.04 8.40
N SER A 258 8.98 7.05 7.51
CA SER A 258 7.74 6.33 7.25
C SER A 258 7.61 5.12 8.17
N PHE A 259 6.50 4.99 8.89
CA PHE A 259 6.32 4.00 9.94
C PHE A 259 4.95 3.34 9.84
N VAL A 260 4.88 2.05 10.18
CA VAL A 260 3.61 1.36 10.45
C VAL A 260 3.50 1.21 11.96
N VAL A 261 2.52 1.87 12.55
CA VAL A 261 2.39 2.02 14.01
C VAL A 261 1.37 1.02 14.55
N LEU A 262 0.26 0.83 13.84
CA LEU A 262 -0.75 -0.20 14.11
C LEU A 262 -0.90 -1.11 12.90
N ASN A 263 -1.00 -2.42 13.10
CA ASN A 263 -1.23 -3.40 12.04
C ASN A 263 -1.89 -4.66 12.62
N ASP A 264 -3.06 -5.03 12.06
CA ASP A 264 -3.86 -6.19 12.45
C ASP A 264 -4.39 -6.17 13.89
N GLU A 265 -4.51 -4.97 14.47
CA GLU A 265 -5.09 -4.73 15.80
C GLU A 265 -6.27 -3.78 15.59
N GLU A 266 -7.47 -4.19 15.97
CA GLU A 266 -8.69 -3.37 15.87
C GLU A 266 -8.79 -2.44 17.08
N ILE A 267 -8.98 -1.15 16.81
CA ILE A 267 -9.26 -0.14 17.83
C ILE A 267 -10.49 0.69 17.44
N ASP A 268 -11.28 1.05 18.45
CA ASP A 268 -12.48 1.88 18.31
C ASP A 268 -12.25 3.28 18.87
N GLN A 269 -13.01 4.25 18.35
CA GLN A 269 -12.91 5.66 18.72
C GLN A 269 -11.47 6.19 18.65
N ALA A 270 -10.73 5.76 17.64
CA ALA A 270 -9.31 6.04 17.50
C ALA A 270 -9.06 7.51 17.18
N ILE A 271 -8.15 8.12 17.94
CA ILE A 271 -7.66 9.48 17.78
C ILE A 271 -6.13 9.43 17.74
N VAL A 272 -5.55 10.13 16.77
CA VAL A 272 -4.10 10.27 16.61
C VAL A 272 -3.72 11.73 16.79
N ASP A 273 -2.92 12.03 17.81
CA ASP A 273 -2.29 13.33 18.00
C ASP A 273 -0.82 13.24 17.55
N LEU A 274 -0.41 14.09 16.62
CA LEU A 274 0.97 14.17 16.12
C LEU A 274 1.60 15.51 16.47
N THR A 275 2.90 15.49 16.70
CA THR A 275 3.74 16.69 16.84
C THR A 275 4.94 16.59 15.92
N PHE A 276 5.34 17.73 15.35
CA PHE A 276 6.37 17.79 14.32
C PHE A 276 7.35 18.94 14.53
N ASP A 277 8.53 18.82 13.93
CA ASP A 277 9.37 19.97 13.60
C ASP A 277 8.80 20.65 12.35
N GLY A 278 7.92 21.64 12.54
CA GLY A 278 7.22 22.31 11.44
C GLY A 278 8.14 22.89 10.37
N SER A 279 9.38 23.27 10.72
CA SER A 279 10.35 23.80 9.75
C SER A 279 10.76 22.78 8.67
N LYS A 280 10.56 21.49 8.96
CA LYS A 280 10.91 20.36 8.09
C LYS A 280 9.71 19.69 7.45
N VAL A 281 8.49 20.10 7.82
CA VAL A 281 7.25 19.62 7.21
C VAL A 281 7.00 20.40 5.91
N THR A 282 7.28 19.75 4.79
CA THR A 282 7.04 20.28 3.44
C THR A 282 5.63 19.94 2.94
N SER A 283 5.15 20.78 2.02
CA SER A 283 3.79 20.64 1.49
C SER A 283 3.61 19.35 0.71
N SER A 284 2.52 18.64 0.99
CA SER A 284 2.06 17.49 0.19
C SER A 284 3.06 16.34 0.15
N LYS A 285 3.81 16.14 1.23
CA LYS A 285 4.80 15.05 1.34
C LYS A 285 4.63 14.21 2.62
N ASN A 286 3.82 14.67 3.57
CA ASN A 286 3.55 13.99 4.83
C ASN A 286 2.09 13.57 4.92
N TYR A 287 1.87 12.30 5.26
CA TYR A 287 0.53 11.73 5.31
C TYR A 287 0.36 10.82 6.53
N LEU A 288 -0.79 10.93 7.18
CA LEU A 288 -1.32 9.88 8.04
C LEU A 288 -2.22 9.00 7.16
N VAL A 289 -1.88 7.73 7.02
CA VAL A 289 -2.63 6.76 6.22
C VAL A 289 -3.16 5.68 7.15
N TYR A 290 -4.45 5.38 7.05
CA TYR A 290 -5.06 4.36 7.90
C TYR A 290 -6.11 3.56 7.15
N THR A 291 -6.35 2.35 7.63
CA THR A 291 -7.42 1.47 7.14
C THR A 291 -8.40 1.23 8.27
N SER A 292 -9.68 1.43 7.97
CA SER A 292 -10.79 0.98 8.82
C SER A 292 -11.74 0.08 8.04
N PHE A 293 -12.70 -0.54 8.70
CA PHE A 293 -13.72 -1.33 8.02
C PHE A 293 -15.12 -1.08 8.56
N VAL A 294 -16.09 -1.40 7.72
CA VAL A 294 -17.49 -1.53 8.13
C VAL A 294 -17.91 -2.99 8.03
N THR A 295 -18.65 -3.45 9.02
CA THR A 295 -19.19 -4.81 9.03
C THR A 295 -20.67 -4.81 9.41
N SER A 296 -21.33 -5.94 9.26
CA SER A 296 -22.73 -6.14 9.65
C SER A 296 -22.97 -7.60 10.03
N LEU A 297 -24.03 -7.84 10.81
CA LEU A 297 -24.43 -9.21 11.18
C LEU A 297 -24.59 -10.12 9.96
N GLU A 298 -25.12 -9.58 8.87
CA GLU A 298 -25.28 -10.33 7.62
C GLU A 298 -23.94 -10.75 6.99
N ILE A 299 -22.95 -9.85 6.96
CA ILE A 299 -21.60 -10.18 6.48
C ILE A 299 -21.00 -11.30 7.34
N ILE A 300 -21.10 -11.19 8.66
CA ILE A 300 -20.56 -12.18 9.59
C ILE A 300 -21.26 -13.53 9.47
N GLN A 301 -22.59 -13.57 9.38
CA GLN A 301 -23.35 -14.82 9.18
C GLN A 301 -22.96 -15.51 7.87
N ARG A 302 -22.80 -14.75 6.79
CA ARG A 302 -22.34 -15.27 5.49
C ARG A 302 -20.90 -15.80 5.58
N SER A 303 -20.03 -15.12 6.31
CA SER A 303 -18.66 -15.56 6.57
C SER A 303 -18.63 -16.91 7.31
N GLN A 304 -19.43 -17.05 8.36
CA GLN A 304 -19.55 -18.30 9.13
C GLN A 304 -20.10 -19.45 8.26
N ALA A 305 -21.17 -19.21 7.51
CA ALA A 305 -21.74 -20.23 6.62
C ALA A 305 -20.74 -20.70 5.54
N LEU A 306 -19.88 -19.80 5.03
CA LEU A 306 -18.83 -20.15 4.07
C LEU A 306 -17.73 -21.00 4.73
N GLU A 307 -17.34 -20.66 5.96
CA GLU A 307 -16.36 -21.40 6.74
C GLU A 307 -16.83 -22.82 7.08
N GLU A 308 -18.10 -22.97 7.48
CA GLU A 308 -18.74 -24.27 7.68
C GLU A 308 -18.74 -25.09 6.39
N LYS A 309 -19.14 -24.48 5.26
CA LYS A 309 -19.14 -25.14 3.96
C LYS A 309 -17.73 -25.63 3.58
N HIS A 310 -16.71 -24.78 3.70
CA HIS A 310 -15.33 -25.17 3.40
C HIS A 310 -14.83 -26.29 4.33
N THR A 311 -15.21 -26.26 5.61
CA THR A 311 -14.87 -27.31 6.57
C THR A 311 -15.45 -28.65 6.14
N VAL A 312 -16.74 -28.70 5.78
CA VAL A 312 -17.40 -29.92 5.30
C VAL A 312 -16.76 -30.41 3.99
N GLU A 313 -16.51 -29.52 3.03
CA GLU A 313 -15.85 -29.90 1.77
C GLU A 313 -14.43 -30.45 1.97
N ASN A 314 -13.66 -29.88 2.90
CA ASN A 314 -12.32 -30.35 3.21
C ASN A 314 -12.34 -31.73 3.88
N LEU A 315 -13.27 -31.97 4.82
CA LEU A 315 -13.47 -33.27 5.44
C LEU A 315 -13.83 -34.34 4.41
N ASN A 316 -14.70 -34.02 3.44
CA ASN A 316 -15.10 -34.94 2.38
C ASN A 316 -13.98 -35.29 1.38
N LYS A 317 -12.91 -34.49 1.33
CA LYS A 317 -11.74 -34.74 0.47
C LYS A 317 -10.69 -35.62 1.15
N LEU A 318 -10.81 -35.88 2.46
CA LEU A 318 -9.85 -36.73 3.16
C LEU A 318 -10.01 -38.18 2.70
N PRO A 319 -8.91 -38.89 2.39
CA PRO A 319 -8.98 -40.29 2.02
C PRO A 319 -9.40 -41.14 3.23
N VAL A 320 -10.08 -42.26 2.96
CA VAL A 320 -10.57 -43.20 4.00
C VAL A 320 -9.42 -43.89 4.73
N SER A 321 -8.22 -43.93 4.15
CA SER A 321 -6.98 -44.42 4.77
C SER A 321 -5.77 -43.62 4.29
N LEU A 322 -4.76 -43.49 5.16
CA LEU A 322 -3.46 -42.86 4.88
C LEU A 322 -2.54 -43.75 4.06
#